data_AF-Q6B394-F1
#
_entry.id   AF-Q6B394-F1
#
_cell.length_a   1.000
_cell.length_b   1.000
_cell.length_c   1.000
_cell.angle_alpha   90.00
_cell.angle_beta   90.00
_cell.angle_gamma   90.00
#
_symmetry.space_group_name_H-M   'P 1'
#
loop_
_entity.id
_entity.type
_entity.pdbx_description
1 polymer ?
#
loop_
_entity_poly.entity_id
_entity_poly.type
_entity_poly.pdbx_seq_one_letter_code
_entity_poly.pdbx_strand_id
1 'polypeptide(L)'
;MNISTTEKNGIVCDFVAHHIVPQEQKISIDGTNCHRGTQRMNARLCRMSGVLLLLFSVSGCAQNQILSPPPGGEEVSITVKVPPNLAAEPMRVMYRSEKCSIKRSGADWSSYEEDGYLSTTIQPQQQGQSDIYEAKLAINGGSRCQWQLSNVTFGVTYANTTHFGENVKAGPGGGVIVMFDQHLPQQRSVFEPTINVSGDLLIRKDYYPWVNEQFLGKHEKLAWLVGEGEIYLYYRALNSRKVAFEPLLHTDYLVYSVGPKQKKKGNHNLFTYSDGSVVVGGSKPRFKKLQAIRLGQTQ
;
A
#
# COMPACT_ATOMS: atom_id res chain seq x y z
N MET A 1 -3.68 -3.88 -37.10
CA MET A 1 -3.50 -2.49 -37.55
C MET A 1 -4.85 -2.06 -38.14
N ASN A 2 -5.68 -1.39 -37.34
CA ASN A 2 -6.94 -0.79 -37.78
C ASN A 2 -6.83 0.70 -37.45
N ILE A 3 -6.90 1.55 -38.47
CA ILE A 3 -6.98 3.00 -38.33
C ILE A 3 -8.47 3.33 -38.28
N SER A 4 -8.93 3.93 -37.19
CA SER A 4 -10.29 4.47 -37.10
C SER A 4 -10.21 5.99 -37.15
N THR A 5 -10.67 6.58 -38.24
CA THR A 5 -10.88 8.02 -38.38
C THR A 5 -12.25 8.38 -37.81
N THR A 6 -12.29 9.37 -36.91
CA THR A 6 -13.54 10.03 -36.51
C THR A 6 -13.41 11.52 -36.73
N GLU A 7 -14.38 12.09 -37.45
CA GLU A 7 -14.40 13.50 -37.83
C GLU A 7 -15.43 14.23 -36.97
N LYS A 8 -14.99 15.27 -36.25
CA LYS A 8 -15.90 16.23 -35.62
C LYS A 8 -15.28 17.62 -35.73
N ASN A 9 -15.97 18.53 -36.40
CA ASN A 9 -15.58 19.93 -36.60
C ASN A 9 -14.21 20.14 -37.27
N GLY A 10 -13.90 19.39 -38.34
CA GLY A 10 -12.75 19.67 -39.22
C GLY A 10 -11.37 19.42 -38.59
N ILE A 11 -11.29 18.65 -37.52
CA ILE A 11 -10.04 18.19 -36.91
C ILE A 11 -9.90 16.70 -37.19
N VAL A 12 -8.80 16.30 -37.84
CA VAL A 12 -8.46 14.90 -38.11
C VAL A 12 -7.45 14.44 -37.06
N CYS A 13 -7.78 13.37 -36.33
CA CYS A 13 -6.90 12.73 -35.36
C CYS A 13 -6.69 11.26 -35.75
N ASP A 14 -5.44 10.88 -36.01
CA ASP A 14 -5.07 9.49 -36.28
C ASP A 14 -4.70 8.76 -34.98
N PHE A 15 -5.28 7.58 -34.76
CA PHE A 15 -4.95 6.70 -33.64
C PHE A 15 -4.23 5.44 -34.13
N VAL A 16 -3.03 5.19 -33.60
CA VAL A 16 -2.29 3.93 -33.81
C VAL A 16 -2.34 3.11 -32.52
N ALA A 17 -3.02 1.96 -32.56
CA ALA A 17 -3.05 1.03 -31.43
C ALA A 17 -1.86 0.05 -31.49
N HIS A 18 -0.99 0.09 -30.48
CA HIS A 18 -0.01 -0.97 -30.21
C HIS A 18 -0.51 -1.90 -29.10
N HIS A 19 -0.24 -3.20 -29.22
CA HIS A 19 -0.47 -4.19 -28.16
C HIS A 19 0.34 -3.84 -26.91
N ILE A 20 -0.32 -3.74 -25.76
CA ILE A 20 0.31 -3.46 -24.47
C ILE A 20 0.01 -4.59 -23.48
N VAL A 21 1.09 -5.19 -22.99
CA VAL A 21 1.22 -6.11 -21.84
C VAL A 21 1.06 -5.30 -20.54
N PRO A 22 0.39 -5.80 -19.48
CA PRO A 22 0.15 -5.00 -18.28
C PRO A 22 1.33 -5.06 -17.32
N GLN A 23 2.15 -4.01 -17.30
CA GLN A 23 2.90 -3.60 -16.11
C GLN A 23 2.83 -2.07 -15.98
N GLU A 24 2.71 -1.62 -14.73
CA GLU A 24 2.62 -0.25 -14.28
C GLU A 24 3.60 0.69 -15.00
N GLN A 25 3.10 1.80 -15.55
CA GLN A 25 3.86 3.04 -15.53
C GLN A 25 2.96 4.27 -15.75
N LYS A 26 3.27 5.30 -14.96
CA LYS A 26 2.73 6.66 -14.95
C LYS A 26 2.40 7.16 -16.35
N ILE A 27 1.17 7.63 -16.57
CA ILE A 27 0.85 8.48 -17.71
C ILE A 27 1.19 9.93 -17.30
N SER A 28 2.35 10.39 -17.75
CA SER A 28 2.64 11.82 -17.91
C SER A 28 2.19 12.20 -19.31
N ILE A 29 1.23 13.13 -19.44
CA ILE A 29 0.78 13.64 -20.74
C ILE A 29 1.66 14.84 -21.07
N ASP A 30 2.69 14.64 -21.89
CA ASP A 30 3.49 15.72 -22.47
C ASP A 30 3.03 16.02 -23.91
N GLY A 31 2.68 17.28 -24.15
CA GLY A 31 2.73 17.98 -25.44
C GLY A 31 2.01 17.38 -26.66
N THR A 32 0.76 17.79 -26.90
CA THR A 32 0.11 17.63 -28.22
C THR A 32 0.65 18.67 -29.21
N ASN A 33 1.35 18.23 -30.26
CA ASN A 33 1.71 19.07 -31.40
C ASN A 33 0.53 19.11 -32.39
N CYS A 34 -0.22 20.23 -32.41
CA CYS A 34 -1.18 20.53 -33.48
C CYS A 34 -0.59 21.60 -34.41
N HIS A 35 -0.28 21.23 -35.66
CA HIS A 35 0.05 22.20 -36.70
C HIS A 35 -1.22 22.75 -37.34
N ARG A 36 -1.34 24.08 -37.40
CA ARG A 36 -2.39 24.80 -38.12
C ARG A 36 -1.80 25.37 -39.42
N GLY A 37 -2.42 25.04 -40.55
CA GLY A 37 -2.02 25.50 -41.88
C GLY A 37 -2.09 27.02 -42.02
N THR A 38 -1.10 27.57 -42.73
CA THR A 38 -0.90 28.99 -43.03
C THR A 38 -1.80 29.45 -44.18
N GLN A 39 -2.52 30.57 -43.99
CA GLN A 39 -2.99 31.41 -45.09
C GLN A 39 -2.59 32.87 -44.82
N ARG A 40 -1.85 33.45 -45.78
CA ARG A 40 -1.51 34.89 -45.85
C ARG A 40 -2.74 35.67 -46.28
N MET A 41 -3.09 36.76 -45.59
CA MET A 41 -3.72 37.95 -46.22
C MET A 41 -3.40 39.22 -45.43
N ASN A 42 -3.33 40.32 -46.19
CA ASN A 42 -2.64 41.58 -45.90
C ASN A 42 -3.32 42.51 -44.88
N ALA A 43 -2.47 43.35 -44.30
CA ALA A 43 -2.79 44.42 -43.35
C ALA A 43 -3.77 45.47 -43.91
N ARG A 44 -4.69 45.92 -43.05
CA ARG A 44 -5.18 47.30 -43.01
C ARG A 44 -5.44 47.72 -41.55
N LEU A 45 -4.78 48.81 -41.15
CA LEU A 45 -5.00 49.56 -39.91
C LEU A 45 -6.44 50.10 -39.86
N CYS A 46 -7.13 49.94 -38.72
CA CYS A 46 -8.16 50.88 -38.31
C CYS A 46 -8.36 50.91 -36.79
N ARG A 47 -8.05 52.09 -36.23
CA ARG A 47 -8.65 52.79 -35.07
C ARG A 47 -8.81 52.08 -33.72
N MET A 48 -8.16 52.72 -32.73
CA MET A 48 -8.38 52.68 -31.29
C MET A 48 -9.82 52.37 -30.85
N SER A 49 -9.96 51.38 -29.98
CA SER A 49 -10.94 51.35 -28.91
C SER A 49 -10.38 50.48 -27.79
N GLY A 50 -10.12 51.10 -26.63
CA GLY A 50 -9.56 50.41 -25.46
C GLY A 50 -10.57 49.38 -24.94
N VAL A 51 -10.20 48.11 -25.00
CA VAL A 51 -10.88 47.03 -24.30
C VAL A 51 -9.96 46.60 -23.17
N LEU A 52 -10.33 46.94 -21.94
CA LEU A 52 -9.71 46.42 -20.73
C LEU A 52 -10.04 44.93 -20.63
N LEU A 53 -9.13 44.07 -21.10
CA LEU A 53 -9.16 42.63 -20.89
C LEU A 53 -8.95 42.37 -19.39
N LEU A 54 -10.05 42.23 -18.65
CA LEU A 54 -10.05 41.61 -17.32
C LEU A 54 -9.57 40.16 -17.51
N LEU A 55 -8.31 39.91 -17.16
CA LEU A 55 -7.78 38.57 -16.96
C LEU A 55 -8.50 37.97 -15.76
N PHE A 56 -9.63 37.31 -16.00
CA PHE A 56 -10.18 36.36 -15.04
C PHE A 56 -9.20 35.19 -14.98
N SER A 57 -8.28 35.26 -14.03
CA SER A 57 -7.52 34.11 -13.56
C SER A 57 -8.54 33.09 -13.07
N VAL A 58 -8.93 32.15 -13.94
CA VAL A 58 -9.65 30.96 -13.51
C VAL A 58 -8.60 30.12 -12.78
N SER A 59 -8.31 30.48 -11.53
CA SER A 59 -7.77 29.53 -10.57
C SER A 59 -8.87 28.50 -10.40
N GLY A 60 -8.87 27.47 -11.25
CA GLY A 60 -9.61 26.25 -10.99
C GLY A 60 -9.31 25.87 -9.56
N CYS A 61 -10.33 25.89 -8.70
CA CYS A 61 -10.18 25.58 -7.30
C CYS A 61 -9.69 24.14 -7.19
N ALA A 62 -8.38 23.94 -7.17
CA ALA A 62 -7.82 22.77 -6.53
C ALA A 62 -8.34 22.85 -5.10
N GLN A 63 -9.32 22.02 -4.77
CA GLN A 63 -9.72 21.80 -3.40
C GLN A 63 -8.45 21.30 -2.71
N ASN A 64 -7.72 22.21 -2.09
CA ASN A 64 -6.48 21.99 -1.38
C ASN A 64 -6.81 20.98 -0.26
N GLN A 65 -6.57 19.71 -0.57
CA GLN A 65 -6.85 18.52 0.23
C GLN A 65 -5.67 18.19 1.16
N ILE A 66 -4.77 19.15 1.38
CA ILE A 66 -3.54 18.96 2.16
C ILE A 66 -3.88 18.86 3.66
N LEU A 67 -3.11 18.06 4.41
CA LEU A 67 -3.14 18.06 5.87
C LEU A 67 -2.69 19.41 6.43
N SER A 68 -3.43 19.93 7.41
CA SER A 68 -3.03 21.10 8.19
C SER A 68 -3.49 20.88 9.64
N PRO A 69 -2.81 20.00 10.38
CA PRO A 69 -3.14 19.73 11.77
C PRO A 69 -3.03 20.99 12.63
N PRO A 70 -3.91 21.20 13.61
CA PRO A 70 -3.81 22.33 14.53
C PRO A 70 -2.54 22.19 15.41
N PRO A 71 -1.84 23.30 15.71
CA PRO A 71 -0.72 23.28 16.64
C PRO A 71 -1.15 22.74 18.01
N GLY A 72 -0.37 21.79 18.56
CA GLY A 72 -0.69 21.15 19.85
C GLY A 72 -1.93 20.25 19.82
N GLY A 73 -2.40 19.85 18.62
CA GLY A 73 -3.47 18.87 18.47
C GLY A 73 -3.10 17.50 19.03
N GLU A 74 -4.11 16.67 19.28
CA GLU A 74 -3.89 15.30 19.73
C GLU A 74 -3.16 14.46 18.66
N GLU A 75 -2.27 13.60 19.12
CA GLU A 75 -1.51 12.68 18.29
C GLU A 75 -1.63 11.24 18.81
N VAL A 76 -1.43 10.28 17.91
CA VAL A 76 -1.12 8.89 18.25
C VAL A 76 0.35 8.63 17.98
N SER A 77 1.03 8.00 18.95
CA SER A 77 2.38 7.46 18.77
C SER A 77 2.30 6.03 18.27
N ILE A 78 2.93 5.75 17.12
CA ILE A 78 3.09 4.40 16.57
C ILE A 78 4.56 4.03 16.69
N THR A 79 4.83 2.97 17.44
CA THR A 79 6.18 2.49 17.74
C THR A 79 6.38 1.07 17.22
N VAL A 80 7.51 0.82 16.58
CA VAL A 80 7.94 -0.51 16.11
C VAL A 80 9.29 -0.82 16.74
N LYS A 81 9.36 -1.90 17.51
CA LYS A 81 10.62 -2.47 17.98
C LYS A 81 11.12 -3.47 16.94
N VAL A 82 12.25 -3.17 16.29
CA VAL A 82 12.74 -3.90 15.12
C VAL A 82 13.74 -4.99 15.55
N PRO A 83 13.43 -6.28 15.35
CA PRO A 83 14.36 -7.37 15.63
C PRO A 83 15.60 -7.32 14.73
N PRO A 84 16.70 -7.97 15.13
CA PRO A 84 17.85 -8.17 14.25
C PRO A 84 17.44 -8.74 12.88
N ASN A 85 18.15 -8.33 11.84
CA ASN A 85 17.92 -8.69 10.42
C ASN A 85 16.67 -8.10 9.76
N LEU A 86 15.80 -7.40 10.52
CA LEU A 86 14.62 -6.72 9.99
C LEU A 86 14.83 -5.21 9.90
N ALA A 87 13.94 -4.54 9.18
CA ALA A 87 13.81 -3.10 9.09
C ALA A 87 12.34 -2.71 9.30
N ALA A 88 12.11 -1.54 9.89
CA ALA A 88 10.77 -0.95 9.94
C ALA A 88 10.32 -0.53 8.52
N GLU A 89 9.09 -0.88 8.17
CA GLU A 89 8.49 -0.44 6.90
C GLU A 89 8.01 1.02 6.99
N PRO A 90 8.02 1.77 5.87
CA PRO A 90 7.35 3.06 5.80
C PRO A 90 5.88 2.92 6.18
N MET A 91 5.38 3.79 7.05
CA MET A 91 4.00 3.76 7.49
C MET A 91 3.10 4.39 6.43
N ARG A 92 2.11 3.65 5.94
CA ARG A 92 1.03 4.20 5.11
C ARG A 92 -0.08 4.69 6.02
N VAL A 93 -0.31 5.99 6.01
CA VAL A 93 -1.29 6.67 6.88
C VAL A 93 -2.45 7.13 6.03
N MET A 94 -3.66 6.77 6.43
CA MET A 94 -4.90 7.15 5.76
C MET A 94 -5.72 8.07 6.66
N TYR A 95 -6.14 9.21 6.09
CA TYR A 95 -7.14 10.10 6.67
C TYR A 95 -8.44 10.02 5.88
N ARG A 96 -9.57 10.26 6.55
CA ARG A 96 -10.91 10.33 5.95
C ARG A 96 -11.65 11.61 6.29
N SER A 97 -12.59 11.99 5.44
CA SER A 97 -13.39 13.22 5.57
C SER A 97 -14.75 13.07 4.93
N GLU A 98 -15.81 13.20 5.73
CA GLU A 98 -17.18 13.37 5.24
C GLU A 98 -17.36 14.72 4.50
N LYS A 99 -16.58 15.75 4.86
CA LYS A 99 -16.68 17.11 4.28
C LYS A 99 -16.13 17.22 2.86
N CYS A 100 -15.13 16.42 2.53
CA CYS A 100 -14.51 16.39 1.21
C CYS A 100 -14.87 15.07 0.52
N SER A 101 -16.16 14.77 0.46
CA SER A 101 -16.70 13.56 -0.18
C SER A 101 -16.27 13.42 -1.64
N ILE A 102 -16.18 12.18 -2.09
CA ILE A 102 -15.88 11.81 -3.48
C ILE A 102 -17.16 11.29 -4.11
N LYS A 103 -17.51 11.83 -5.27
CA LYS A 103 -18.62 11.32 -6.09
C LYS A 103 -18.17 10.11 -6.89
N ARG A 104 -18.97 9.04 -6.85
CA ARG A 104 -18.78 7.81 -7.60
C ARG A 104 -20.00 7.51 -8.44
N SER A 105 -19.81 6.67 -9.45
CA SER A 105 -20.89 6.13 -10.27
C SER A 105 -21.13 4.68 -9.92
N GLY A 106 -22.38 4.33 -9.65
CA GLY A 106 -22.86 2.96 -9.45
C GLY A 106 -22.90 2.18 -10.77
N ALA A 107 -23.10 0.87 -10.66
CA ALA A 107 -23.24 -0.02 -11.81
C ALA A 107 -24.48 0.27 -12.67
N ASP A 108 -25.48 0.92 -12.09
CA ASP A 108 -26.70 1.42 -12.71
C ASP A 108 -26.58 2.85 -13.24
N TRP A 109 -25.36 3.41 -13.27
CA TRP A 109 -25.06 4.80 -13.64
C TRP A 109 -25.63 5.85 -12.67
N SER A 110 -26.18 5.45 -11.52
CA SER A 110 -26.52 6.38 -10.45
C SER A 110 -25.24 7.02 -9.88
N SER A 111 -25.37 8.21 -9.29
CA SER A 111 -24.26 8.80 -8.53
C SER A 111 -24.50 8.62 -7.04
N TYR A 112 -23.44 8.28 -6.32
CA TYR A 112 -23.41 8.25 -4.86
C TYR A 112 -22.15 8.94 -4.36
N GLU A 113 -22.20 9.38 -3.10
CA GLU A 113 -21.06 9.99 -2.42
C GLU A 113 -20.49 9.02 -1.40
N GLU A 114 -19.17 8.96 -1.34
CA GLU A 114 -18.41 8.30 -0.29
C GLU A 114 -17.50 9.31 0.40
N ASP A 115 -17.08 9.02 1.63
CA ASP A 115 -16.10 9.83 2.34
C ASP A 115 -14.82 10.03 1.51
N GLY A 116 -14.34 11.26 1.51
CA GLY A 116 -13.03 11.57 0.97
C GLY A 116 -11.95 10.84 1.74
N TYR A 117 -10.85 10.55 1.07
CA TYR A 117 -9.68 9.95 1.70
C TYR A 117 -8.39 10.61 1.22
N LEU A 118 -7.40 10.66 2.11
CA LEU A 118 -6.06 11.17 1.84
C LEU A 118 -5.03 10.18 2.38
N SER A 119 -4.18 9.65 1.51
CA SER A 119 -3.10 8.75 1.89
C SER A 119 -1.76 9.48 1.86
N THR A 120 -0.95 9.26 2.88
CA THR A 120 0.45 9.72 2.92
C THR A 120 1.36 8.59 3.43
N THR A 121 2.65 8.69 3.15
CA THR A 121 3.67 7.75 3.64
C THR A 121 4.60 8.48 4.59
N ILE A 122 4.80 7.93 5.78
CA ILE A 122 5.64 8.49 6.83
C ILE A 122 6.76 7.50 7.14
N GLN A 123 8.01 7.99 7.17
CA GLN A 123 9.13 7.18 7.63
C GLN A 123 9.29 7.32 9.14
N PRO A 124 9.13 6.23 9.92
CA PRO A 124 9.33 6.31 11.35
C PRO A 124 10.80 6.60 11.66
N GLN A 125 11.03 7.40 12.69
CA GLN A 125 12.36 7.84 13.09
C GLN A 125 12.90 6.93 14.18
N GLN A 126 14.18 6.58 14.08
CA GLN A 126 14.86 5.80 15.11
C GLN A 126 15.02 6.63 16.39
N GLN A 127 14.65 6.05 17.53
CA GLN A 127 14.80 6.69 18.83
C GLN A 127 16.25 6.55 19.32
N GLY A 128 17.07 7.59 19.12
CA GLY A 128 18.48 7.57 19.52
C GLY A 128 19.24 6.41 18.86
N GLN A 129 20.03 5.69 19.65
CA GLN A 129 20.74 4.47 19.20
C GLN A 129 20.04 3.19 19.71
N SER A 130 18.72 3.08 19.48
CA SER A 130 17.93 1.91 19.88
C SER A 130 17.37 1.15 18.68
N ASP A 131 16.76 -0.02 18.94
CA ASP A 131 15.99 -0.79 17.96
C ASP A 131 14.54 -0.29 17.81
N ILE A 132 14.22 0.88 18.36
CA ILE A 132 12.86 1.42 18.41
C ILE A 132 12.69 2.53 17.38
N TYR A 133 11.66 2.41 16.55
CA TYR A 133 11.28 3.37 15.52
C TYR A 133 9.89 3.93 15.81
N GLU A 134 9.75 5.26 15.80
CA GLU A 134 8.52 5.96 16.18
C GLU A 134 8.05 6.92 15.09
N ALA A 135 6.74 6.99 14.87
CA ALA A 135 6.09 8.12 14.21
C ALA A 135 4.95 8.65 15.09
N LYS A 136 4.83 9.97 15.18
CA LYS A 136 3.69 10.65 15.79
C LYS A 136 2.79 11.18 14.70
N LEU A 137 1.51 10.84 14.79
CA LEU A 137 0.52 11.14 13.76
C LEU A 137 -0.61 11.94 14.38
N ALA A 138 -0.94 13.08 13.78
CA ALA A 138 -2.09 13.87 14.22
C ALA A 138 -3.38 13.07 14.06
N ILE A 139 -4.22 13.04 15.10
CA ILE A 139 -5.55 12.43 15.01
C ILE A 139 -6.45 13.32 14.15
N ASN A 140 -6.39 14.63 14.41
CA ASN A 140 -7.03 15.64 13.59
C ASN A 140 -6.03 16.20 12.56
N GLY A 141 -6.16 15.72 11.32
CA GLY A 141 -5.40 16.20 10.17
C GLY A 141 -5.79 17.60 9.70
N GLY A 142 -6.88 18.17 10.23
CA GLY A 142 -7.30 19.55 10.04
C GLY A 142 -7.64 19.90 8.59
N SER A 143 -7.29 21.12 8.18
CA SER A 143 -7.69 21.76 6.90
C SER A 143 -9.20 22.01 6.75
N ARG A 144 -9.61 22.54 5.58
CA ARG A 144 -11.04 22.68 5.21
C ARG A 144 -11.78 21.35 5.15
N CYS A 145 -11.07 20.25 4.88
CA CYS A 145 -11.64 18.93 4.81
C CYS A 145 -11.82 18.32 6.21
N GLN A 146 -11.25 18.89 7.27
CA GLN A 146 -11.32 18.32 8.62
C GLN A 146 -10.91 16.84 8.65
N TRP A 147 -9.81 16.52 7.99
CA TRP A 147 -9.27 15.17 7.89
C TRP A 147 -9.15 14.52 9.27
N GLN A 148 -9.66 13.31 9.42
CA GLN A 148 -9.50 12.50 10.63
C GLN A 148 -8.69 11.24 10.33
N LEU A 149 -7.78 10.89 11.24
CA LEU A 149 -6.98 9.67 11.12
C LEU A 149 -7.92 8.45 11.07
N SER A 150 -7.78 7.65 10.01
CA SER A 150 -8.65 6.52 9.77
C SER A 150 -7.93 5.20 10.02
N ASN A 151 -6.79 4.98 9.39
CA ASN A 151 -5.98 3.79 9.62
C ASN A 151 -4.50 4.02 9.29
N VAL A 152 -3.66 3.16 9.87
CA VAL A 152 -2.22 3.13 9.63
C VAL A 152 -1.81 1.70 9.32
N THR A 153 -1.15 1.51 8.18
CA THR A 153 -0.43 0.28 7.84
C THR A 153 1.04 0.48 8.15
N PHE A 154 1.63 -0.43 8.91
CA PHE A 154 3.04 -0.42 9.28
C PHE A 154 3.50 -1.85 9.56
N GLY A 155 4.79 -2.06 9.76
CA GLY A 155 5.29 -3.41 9.99
C GLY A 155 6.80 -3.51 9.91
N VAL A 156 7.25 -4.74 9.71
CA VAL A 156 8.65 -5.07 9.51
C VAL A 156 8.84 -5.95 8.27
N THR A 157 10.00 -5.80 7.63
CA THR A 157 10.45 -6.63 6.52
C THR A 157 11.93 -6.95 6.68
N TYR A 158 12.47 -7.88 5.89
CA TYR A 158 13.90 -8.18 5.93
C TYR A 158 14.72 -6.99 5.42
N ALA A 159 15.67 -6.53 6.24
CA ALA A 159 16.63 -5.50 5.83
C ALA A 159 17.62 -6.04 4.79
N ASN A 160 17.99 -7.32 4.94
CA ASN A 160 18.87 -8.04 4.04
C ASN A 160 18.52 -9.54 4.05
N THR A 161 18.52 -10.15 2.88
CA THR A 161 18.17 -11.57 2.64
C THR A 161 19.35 -12.42 2.18
N THR A 162 20.57 -11.87 2.08
CA THR A 162 21.75 -12.60 1.57
C THR A 162 22.07 -13.87 2.35
N HIS A 163 21.80 -13.90 3.66
CA HIS A 163 22.01 -15.07 4.51
C HIS A 163 21.05 -16.23 4.19
N PHE A 164 19.95 -15.99 3.47
CA PHE A 164 19.06 -17.04 2.97
C PHE A 164 19.55 -17.66 1.65
N GLY A 165 20.57 -17.09 1.03
CA GLY A 165 21.16 -17.56 -0.23
C GLY A 165 21.01 -16.57 -1.38
N GLU A 166 21.54 -16.96 -2.53
CA GLU A 166 21.58 -16.11 -3.71
C GLU A 166 20.18 -15.82 -4.27
N ASN A 167 19.98 -14.57 -4.70
CA ASN A 167 18.77 -14.08 -5.37
C ASN A 167 17.48 -14.21 -4.56
N VAL A 168 17.57 -14.41 -3.24
CA VAL A 168 16.41 -14.33 -2.34
C VAL A 168 16.05 -12.86 -2.13
N LYS A 169 14.79 -12.50 -2.36
CA LYS A 169 14.27 -11.14 -2.11
C LYS A 169 13.41 -11.11 -0.85
N ALA A 170 13.26 -9.95 -0.23
CA ALA A 170 12.33 -9.81 0.88
C ALA A 170 10.88 -10.00 0.39
N GLY A 171 10.14 -10.86 1.07
CA GLY A 171 8.69 -11.04 0.92
C GLY A 171 7.95 -10.38 2.09
N PRO A 172 6.62 -10.25 2.00
CA PRO A 172 5.82 -9.61 3.04
C PRO A 172 5.54 -10.59 4.20
N GLY A 173 4.72 -10.14 5.17
CA GLY A 173 4.22 -11.00 6.25
C GLY A 173 4.33 -10.41 7.65
N GLY A 174 5.13 -9.35 7.83
CA GLY A 174 5.31 -8.65 9.10
C GLY A 174 4.41 -7.42 9.29
N GLY A 175 3.29 -7.36 8.56
CA GLY A 175 2.44 -6.17 8.50
C GLY A 175 1.38 -6.11 9.60
N VAL A 176 0.97 -4.89 9.94
CA VAL A 176 -0.10 -4.56 10.88
C VAL A 176 -0.92 -3.41 10.31
N ILE A 177 -2.24 -3.49 10.45
CA ILE A 177 -3.17 -2.41 10.12
C ILE A 177 -3.99 -2.08 11.36
N VAL A 178 -3.85 -0.85 11.84
CA VAL A 178 -4.64 -0.32 12.95
C VAL A 178 -5.65 0.68 12.43
N MET A 179 -6.92 0.46 12.76
CA MET A 179 -8.05 1.34 12.46
C MET A 179 -8.39 2.21 13.68
N PHE A 180 -8.48 3.51 13.44
CA PHE A 180 -8.86 4.53 14.43
C PHE A 180 -10.29 5.03 14.21
N ASP A 181 -10.99 4.52 13.19
CA ASP A 181 -12.40 4.76 12.92
C ASP A 181 -13.18 3.45 12.68
N GLN A 182 -14.44 3.59 12.27
CA GLN A 182 -15.30 2.44 11.93
C GLN A 182 -15.11 1.95 10.49
N HIS A 183 -14.33 2.65 9.67
CA HIS A 183 -14.15 2.27 8.29
C HIS A 183 -13.21 1.08 8.17
N LEU A 184 -13.51 0.21 7.20
CA LEU A 184 -12.58 -0.84 6.84
C LEU A 184 -11.42 -0.25 5.99
N PRO A 185 -10.20 -0.77 6.17
CA PRO A 185 -9.08 -0.40 5.32
C PRO A 185 -9.32 -0.98 3.92
N GLN A 186 -8.86 -0.27 2.89
CA GLN A 186 -8.96 -0.74 1.50
C GLN A 186 -8.17 -2.05 1.29
N GLN A 187 -7.05 -2.21 2.01
CA GLN A 187 -6.22 -3.41 1.98
C GLN A 187 -6.63 -4.33 3.13
N ARG A 188 -7.52 -5.29 2.86
CA ARG A 188 -8.01 -6.24 3.86
C ARG A 188 -8.03 -7.67 3.33
N SER A 189 -7.60 -8.61 4.15
CA SER A 189 -7.93 -10.02 3.95
C SER A 189 -9.37 -10.26 4.39
N VAL A 190 -10.17 -10.89 3.52
CA VAL A 190 -11.56 -11.30 3.85
C VAL A 190 -11.56 -12.31 5.00
N PHE A 191 -10.47 -13.06 5.18
CA PHE A 191 -10.38 -14.18 6.11
C PHE A 191 -9.85 -13.80 7.49
N GLU A 192 -9.28 -12.60 7.65
CA GLU A 192 -8.69 -12.18 8.93
C GLU A 192 -9.68 -11.37 9.77
N PRO A 193 -9.97 -11.78 11.01
CA PRO A 193 -10.84 -11.04 11.90
C PRO A 193 -10.17 -9.74 12.35
N THR A 194 -10.97 -8.70 12.60
CA THR A 194 -10.49 -7.50 13.28
C THR A 194 -10.64 -7.68 14.78
N ILE A 195 -9.54 -7.48 15.51
CA ILE A 195 -9.53 -7.48 16.97
C ILE A 195 -9.86 -6.07 17.45
N ASN A 196 -10.93 -5.92 18.23
CA ASN A 196 -11.25 -4.64 18.88
C ASN A 196 -10.46 -4.51 20.18
N VAL A 197 -9.89 -3.33 20.42
CA VAL A 197 -9.06 -3.02 21.58
C VAL A 197 -9.59 -1.76 22.24
N SER A 198 -9.68 -1.80 23.57
CA SER A 198 -10.00 -0.63 24.39
C SER A 198 -8.71 -0.02 24.93
N GLY A 199 -8.44 1.25 24.60
CA GLY A 199 -7.24 1.97 25.02
C GLY A 199 -6.01 1.70 24.15
N ASP A 200 -4.83 1.92 24.75
CA ASP A 200 -3.53 1.77 24.09
C ASP A 200 -3.25 0.30 23.71
N LEU A 201 -2.54 0.12 22.60
CA LEU A 201 -2.38 -1.18 21.95
C LEU A 201 -0.92 -1.64 21.99
N LEU A 202 -0.66 -2.78 22.62
CA LEU A 202 0.61 -3.52 22.52
C LEU A 202 0.41 -4.80 21.72
N ILE A 203 1.19 -4.96 20.65
CA ILE A 203 1.15 -6.11 19.74
C ILE A 203 2.47 -6.87 19.89
N ARG A 204 2.41 -8.05 20.51
CA ARG A 204 3.52 -9.00 20.59
C ARG A 204 3.14 -10.29 19.89
N LYS A 205 3.85 -10.63 18.81
CA LYS A 205 3.54 -11.80 17.97
C LYS A 205 4.80 -12.50 17.52
N ASP A 206 4.74 -13.82 17.49
CA ASP A 206 5.81 -14.68 16.99
C ASP A 206 5.83 -14.66 15.45
N TYR A 207 7.03 -14.57 14.88
CA TYR A 207 7.29 -14.63 13.45
C TYR A 207 8.40 -15.63 13.15
N TYR A 208 8.26 -16.31 12.02
CA TYR A 208 9.19 -17.35 11.57
C TYR A 208 9.66 -17.06 10.14
N PRO A 209 10.94 -17.26 9.83
CA PRO A 209 11.44 -17.18 8.45
C PRO A 209 10.83 -18.25 7.56
N TRP A 210 10.40 -17.86 6.35
CA TRP A 210 10.02 -18.80 5.30
C TRP A 210 10.67 -18.41 3.97
N VAL A 211 11.62 -19.23 3.52
CA VAL A 211 12.24 -19.06 2.20
C VAL A 211 11.49 -19.93 1.19
N ASN A 212 10.91 -19.26 0.21
CA ASN A 212 10.00 -19.83 -0.75
C ASN A 212 10.56 -19.68 -2.16
N GLU A 213 10.70 -20.79 -2.90
CA GLU A 213 11.09 -20.80 -4.30
C GLU A 213 9.89 -21.19 -5.18
N GLN A 214 9.53 -20.31 -6.11
CA GLN A 214 8.40 -20.49 -7.03
C GLN A 214 8.90 -20.60 -8.46
N PHE A 215 8.31 -21.47 -9.27
CA PHE A 215 8.64 -21.63 -10.69
C PHE A 215 7.50 -21.25 -11.65
N LEU A 216 6.24 -21.33 -11.19
CA LEU A 216 5.09 -21.06 -12.04
C LEU A 216 4.88 -19.55 -12.21
N GLY A 217 4.69 -19.10 -13.45
CA GLY A 217 4.58 -17.68 -13.78
C GLY A 217 5.96 -17.02 -13.91
N LYS A 218 6.68 -16.90 -12.80
CA LYS A 218 8.06 -16.38 -12.76
C LYS A 218 8.89 -17.21 -11.79
N HIS A 219 10.15 -17.47 -12.15
CA HIS A 219 11.10 -18.06 -11.21
C HIS A 219 11.56 -16.99 -10.22
N GLU A 220 11.24 -17.19 -8.94
CA GLU A 220 11.66 -16.27 -7.88
C GLU A 220 11.88 -16.99 -6.55
N LYS A 221 12.73 -16.39 -5.72
CA LYS A 221 12.98 -16.79 -4.33
C LYS A 221 12.64 -15.62 -3.41
N LEU A 222 11.79 -15.86 -2.42
CA LEU A 222 11.31 -14.85 -1.48
C LEU A 222 11.50 -15.32 -0.05
N ALA A 223 11.94 -14.43 0.84
CA ALA A 223 11.98 -14.63 2.28
C ALA A 223 10.79 -13.92 2.93
N TRP A 224 9.79 -14.68 3.36
CA TRP A 224 8.58 -14.21 4.00
C TRP A 224 8.72 -14.24 5.52
N LEU A 225 7.88 -13.45 6.19
CA LEU A 225 7.65 -13.55 7.64
C LEU A 225 6.34 -14.30 7.86
N VAL A 226 6.39 -15.45 8.54
CA VAL A 226 5.20 -16.23 8.86
C VAL A 226 4.76 -15.92 10.28
N GLY A 227 3.65 -15.19 10.43
CA GLY A 227 2.99 -14.94 11.70
C GLY A 227 1.70 -15.73 11.88
N GLU A 228 0.95 -15.41 12.94
CA GLU A 228 -0.35 -16.02 13.24
C GLU A 228 -1.42 -15.69 12.19
N GLY A 229 -1.38 -14.49 11.62
CA GLY A 229 -2.26 -14.07 10.53
C GLY A 229 -1.70 -14.39 9.13
N GLU A 230 -2.35 -13.84 8.11
CA GLU A 230 -1.83 -13.74 6.75
C GLU A 230 -0.67 -12.72 6.67
N ILE A 231 -0.80 -11.69 5.82
CA ILE A 231 0.23 -10.66 5.63
C ILE A 231 0.12 -9.55 6.67
N TYR A 232 -1.11 -9.25 7.10
CA TYR A 232 -1.42 -8.18 8.03
C TYR A 232 -2.23 -8.72 9.21
N LEU A 233 -1.94 -8.20 10.40
CA LEU A 233 -2.83 -8.27 11.55
C LEU A 233 -3.76 -7.05 11.56
N TYR A 234 -5.01 -7.23 12.00
CA TYR A 234 -6.02 -6.17 11.96
C TYR A 234 -6.51 -5.82 13.37
N TYR A 235 -6.30 -4.59 13.79
CA TYR A 235 -6.78 -4.08 15.09
C TYR A 235 -7.63 -2.83 14.90
N ARG A 236 -8.71 -2.71 15.67
CA ARG A 236 -9.48 -1.47 15.80
C ARG A 236 -9.26 -0.91 17.20
N ALA A 237 -8.70 0.28 17.26
CA ALA A 237 -8.25 0.92 18.50
C ALA A 237 -8.66 2.41 18.50
N LEU A 238 -9.97 2.66 18.51
CA LEU A 238 -10.58 4.00 18.28
C LEU A 238 -10.04 5.09 19.22
N ASN A 239 -9.75 4.72 20.46
CA ASN A 239 -9.34 5.67 21.51
C ASN A 239 -7.85 5.53 21.87
N SER A 240 -7.08 4.73 21.13
CA SER A 240 -5.66 4.53 21.39
C SER A 240 -4.87 5.81 21.15
N ARG A 241 -3.94 6.13 22.04
CA ARG A 241 -2.95 7.20 21.85
C ARG A 241 -1.54 6.62 21.68
N LYS A 242 -1.35 5.34 22.01
CA LYS A 242 -0.09 4.63 21.82
C LYS A 242 -0.34 3.26 21.21
N VAL A 243 0.35 2.98 20.11
CA VAL A 243 0.42 1.67 19.48
C VAL A 243 1.87 1.22 19.47
N ALA A 244 2.16 0.08 20.07
CA ALA A 244 3.48 -0.53 20.08
C ALA A 244 3.42 -1.90 19.41
N PHE A 245 4.33 -2.14 18.46
CA PHE A 245 4.50 -3.43 17.81
C PHE A 245 5.90 -3.98 18.09
N GLU A 246 5.93 -5.16 18.69
CA GLU A 246 7.12 -5.90 19.09
C GLU A 246 7.07 -7.31 18.48
N PRO A 247 7.39 -7.45 17.18
CA PRO A 247 7.52 -8.77 16.55
C PRO A 247 8.67 -9.57 17.18
N LEU A 248 8.44 -10.86 17.43
CA LEU A 248 9.45 -11.79 17.94
C LEU A 248 9.89 -12.71 16.81
N LEU A 249 11.07 -12.45 16.23
CA LEU A 249 11.60 -13.27 15.14
C LEU A 249 12.36 -14.49 15.67
N HIS A 250 11.89 -15.68 15.31
CA HIS A 250 12.49 -16.96 15.69
C HIS A 250 13.36 -17.51 14.55
N THR A 251 14.59 -17.01 14.45
CA THR A 251 15.50 -17.28 13.30
C THR A 251 15.87 -18.75 13.13
N ASP A 252 15.91 -19.51 14.24
CA ASP A 252 16.34 -20.92 14.24
C ASP A 252 15.26 -21.88 13.69
N TYR A 253 14.06 -21.36 13.41
CA TYR A 253 12.89 -22.12 13.00
C TYR A 253 12.48 -21.75 11.57
N LEU A 254 13.46 -21.81 10.67
CA LEU A 254 13.31 -21.55 9.25
C LEU A 254 12.55 -22.69 8.54
N VAL A 255 11.65 -22.32 7.64
CA VAL A 255 11.00 -23.24 6.69
C VAL A 255 11.48 -22.93 5.28
N TYR A 256 11.85 -23.96 4.54
CA TYR A 256 12.06 -23.87 3.10
C TYR A 256 10.86 -24.44 2.37
N SER A 257 10.46 -23.81 1.27
CA SER A 257 9.50 -24.43 0.37
C SER A 257 9.89 -24.33 -1.08
N VAL A 258 9.61 -25.38 -1.83
CA VAL A 258 9.83 -25.44 -3.27
C VAL A 258 8.49 -25.72 -3.96
N GLY A 259 8.11 -24.81 -4.85
CA GLY A 259 6.90 -24.95 -5.67
C GLY A 259 7.10 -25.92 -6.84
N PRO A 260 6.01 -26.40 -7.45
CA PRO A 260 6.11 -27.28 -8.61
C PRO A 260 6.59 -26.53 -9.85
N LYS A 261 7.41 -27.19 -10.68
CA LYS A 261 7.88 -26.64 -11.96
C LYS A 261 6.81 -26.63 -13.07
N GLN A 262 5.80 -27.48 -12.93
CA GLN A 262 4.70 -27.61 -13.90
C GLN A 262 3.37 -27.75 -13.17
N LYS A 263 2.33 -27.07 -13.70
CA LYS A 263 0.97 -27.15 -13.17
C LYS A 263 0.30 -28.45 -13.66
N LYS A 264 0.53 -29.54 -12.92
CA LYS A 264 -0.06 -30.88 -13.17
C LYS A 264 -0.70 -31.42 -11.89
N LYS A 265 -1.75 -32.23 -12.03
CA LYS A 265 -2.39 -32.89 -10.88
C LYS A 265 -1.35 -33.77 -10.17
N GLY A 266 -1.28 -33.66 -8.84
CA GLY A 266 -0.28 -34.36 -8.02
C GLY A 266 1.03 -33.59 -7.80
N ASN A 267 1.27 -32.52 -8.56
CA ASN A 267 2.40 -31.63 -8.30
C ASN A 267 2.01 -30.63 -7.21
N HIS A 268 2.68 -30.72 -6.07
CA HIS A 268 2.40 -29.93 -4.89
C HIS A 268 3.64 -29.18 -4.42
N ASN A 269 3.42 -28.12 -3.64
CA ASN A 269 4.50 -27.48 -2.89
C ASN A 269 5.09 -28.48 -1.89
N LEU A 270 6.40 -28.42 -1.68
CA LEU A 270 7.08 -29.16 -0.64
C LEU A 270 7.56 -28.17 0.43
N PHE A 271 7.26 -28.43 1.69
CA PHE A 271 7.72 -27.63 2.83
C PHE A 271 8.65 -28.46 3.71
N THR A 272 9.89 -28.01 3.88
CA THR A 272 10.89 -28.61 4.77
C THR A 272 11.09 -27.72 5.98
N TYR A 273 10.83 -28.25 7.17
CA TYR A 273 10.91 -27.53 8.44
C TYR A 273 12.28 -27.77 9.11
N SER A 274 12.63 -26.92 10.09
CA SER A 274 13.91 -27.00 10.81
C SER A 274 14.11 -28.27 11.64
N ASP A 275 13.02 -28.96 12.01
CA ASP A 275 13.05 -30.28 12.66
C ASP A 275 13.31 -31.44 11.68
N GLY A 276 13.50 -31.14 10.39
CA GLY A 276 13.68 -32.12 9.32
C GLY A 276 12.36 -32.69 8.78
N SER A 277 11.21 -32.34 9.35
CA SER A 277 9.92 -32.82 8.86
C SER A 277 9.57 -32.19 7.52
N VAL A 278 8.86 -32.96 6.69
CA VAL A 278 8.47 -32.55 5.34
C VAL A 278 6.96 -32.64 5.18
N VAL A 279 6.33 -31.58 4.66
CA VAL A 279 4.89 -31.52 4.37
C VAL A 279 4.67 -31.29 2.89
N VAL A 280 3.81 -32.11 2.29
CA VAL A 280 3.41 -32.01 0.89
C VAL A 280 2.09 -31.26 0.79
N GLY A 281 2.01 -30.28 -0.11
CA GLY A 281 0.82 -29.48 -0.37
C GLY A 281 0.66 -28.28 0.57
N GLY A 282 -0.38 -27.48 0.29
CA GLY A 282 -0.63 -26.20 0.94
C GLY A 282 -0.01 -25.00 0.19
N SER A 283 -0.55 -23.81 0.46
CA SER A 283 -0.07 -22.55 -0.12
C SER A 283 1.01 -21.87 0.72
N LYS A 284 1.03 -22.11 2.03
CA LYS A 284 1.99 -21.53 2.98
C LYS A 284 2.31 -22.49 4.14
N PRO A 285 3.42 -22.30 4.88
CA PRO A 285 3.71 -23.04 6.09
C PRO A 285 2.62 -22.81 7.14
N ARG A 286 2.34 -23.83 7.96
CA ARG A 286 1.35 -23.71 9.02
C ARG A 286 1.99 -23.07 10.25
N PHE A 287 1.54 -21.88 10.64
CA PHE A 287 2.02 -21.19 11.84
C PHE A 287 1.97 -22.09 13.10
N LYS A 288 0.86 -22.80 13.31
CA LYS A 288 0.72 -23.76 14.43
C LYS A 288 1.81 -24.83 14.43
N LYS A 289 2.31 -25.22 13.25
CA LYS A 289 3.39 -26.20 13.15
C LYS A 289 4.75 -25.65 13.51
N LEU A 290 5.05 -24.45 13.02
CA LEU A 290 6.23 -23.71 13.46
C LEU A 290 6.25 -23.53 14.98
N GLN A 291 5.10 -23.17 15.56
CA GLN A 291 4.95 -23.02 17.00
C GLN A 291 5.19 -24.33 17.76
N ALA A 292 4.62 -25.44 17.29
CA ALA A 292 4.81 -26.74 17.94
C ALA A 292 6.29 -27.16 17.94
N ILE A 293 6.98 -27.00 16.79
CA ILE A 293 8.41 -27.30 16.67
C ILE A 293 9.21 -26.43 17.64
N ARG A 294 8.92 -25.12 17.70
CA ARG A 294 9.60 -24.19 18.62
C ARG A 294 9.44 -24.59 20.08
N LEU A 295 8.24 -24.97 20.47
CA LEU A 295 7.93 -25.34 21.85
C LEU A 295 8.28 -26.80 22.20
N GLY A 296 8.85 -27.58 21.27
CA GLY A 296 9.13 -29.00 21.48
C GLY A 296 7.87 -29.85 21.66
N GLN A 297 6.73 -29.40 21.15
CA GLN A 297 5.47 -30.13 21.22
C GLN A 297 5.41 -31.17 20.10
N THR A 298 5.16 -32.42 20.47
CA THR A 298 4.94 -33.51 19.50
C THR A 298 3.63 -33.26 18.75
N GLN A 299 3.65 -33.43 17.43
CA GLN A 299 2.50 -33.26 16.54
C GLN A 299 1.82 -34.58 16.17
#